data_AF-A0A952A3W2-F1
#
_entry.id   AF-A0A952A3W2-F1
#
_cell.length_a   1.000
_cell.length_b   1.000
_cell.length_c   1.000
_cell.angle_alpha   90.00
_cell.angle_beta   90.00
_cell.angle_gamma   90.00
#
_symmetry.space_group_name_H-M   'P 1'
#
loop_
_entity.id
_entity.type
_entity.pdbx_description
1 polymer ?
#
loop_
_entity_poly.entity_id
_entity_poly.type
_entity_poly.pdbx_seq_one_letter_code
_entity_poly.pdbx_strand_id
1 'polypeptide(L)'
;MRPVDDLTLVYHRPSGTTHVVSPAVVAILDLLHERTLGIGEVCEHLAATHDLDGSGDDVAAVVEARLEEMAAMDLVDRIAVDRMPIDRKP
;
A
#
# COMPACT_ATOMS: atom_id res chain seq x y z
N MET A 1 18.00 -13.78 -20.10
CA MET A 1 17.56 -13.93 -18.70
C MET A 1 18.52 -13.09 -17.85
N ARG A 2 18.01 -12.13 -17.06
CA ARG A 2 18.80 -11.43 -16.05
C ARG A 2 18.30 -11.86 -14.67
N PRO A 3 19.18 -12.07 -13.68
CA PRO A 3 18.74 -12.24 -12.29
C PRO A 3 18.03 -10.97 -11.85
N VAL A 4 16.92 -11.14 -11.12
CA VAL A 4 16.26 -10.07 -10.39
C VAL A 4 16.64 -10.29 -8.94
N ASP A 5 17.53 -9.45 -8.44
CA ASP A 5 17.99 -9.52 -7.06
C ASP A 5 16.90 -8.96 -6.11
N ASP A 6 16.95 -9.35 -4.83
CA ASP A 6 16.15 -8.83 -3.72
C ASP A 6 14.62 -9.03 -3.79
N LEU A 7 14.14 -10.07 -4.47
CA LEU A 7 12.72 -10.45 -4.41
C LEU A 7 12.41 -11.30 -3.16
N THR A 8 11.25 -11.04 -2.55
CA THR A 8 10.73 -11.79 -1.40
C THR A 8 9.53 -12.64 -1.81
N LEU A 9 9.47 -13.87 -1.28
CA LEU A 9 8.29 -14.72 -1.41
C LEU A 9 7.37 -14.51 -0.21
N VAL A 10 6.13 -14.08 -0.46
CA VAL A 10 5.11 -13.89 0.57
C VAL A 10 4.00 -14.91 0.36
N TYR A 11 3.73 -15.72 1.39
CA TYR A 11 2.60 -16.65 1.38
C TYR A 11 1.36 -15.99 1.98
N HIS A 12 0.35 -15.72 1.15
CA HIS A 12 -0.91 -15.13 1.58
C HIS A 12 -1.87 -16.24 2.04
N ARG A 13 -1.91 -16.49 3.35
CA ARG A 13 -2.63 -17.64 3.95
C ARG A 13 -4.13 -17.71 3.62
N PRO A 14 -4.91 -16.61 3.68
CA PRO A 14 -6.34 -16.64 3.33
C PRO A 14 -6.62 -17.13 1.90
N SER A 15 -5.80 -16.71 0.92
CA SER A 15 -5.98 -17.10 -0.49
C SER A 15 -5.26 -18.42 -0.86
N GLY A 16 -4.22 -18.80 -0.10
CA GLY A 16 -3.34 -19.91 -0.44
C GLY A 16 -2.32 -19.59 -1.54
N THR A 17 -2.20 -18.33 -1.95
CA THR A 17 -1.30 -17.89 -3.03
C THR A 17 0.09 -17.52 -2.50
N THR A 18 1.14 -17.86 -3.24
CA THR A 18 2.50 -17.34 -3.02
C THR A 18 2.77 -16.20 -4.01
N HIS A 19 3.05 -15.02 -3.49
CA HIS A 19 3.38 -13.83 -4.26
C HIS A 19 4.89 -13.64 -4.29
N VAL A 20 5.41 -13.26 -5.46
CA VAL A 20 6.78 -12.77 -5.61
C VAL A 20 6.71 -11.25 -5.58
N VAL A 21 7.33 -10.63 -4.59
CA VAL A 21 7.18 -9.19 -4.34
C VAL A 21 8.53 -8.48 -4.27
N SER A 22 8.52 -7.21 -4.64
CA SER A 22 9.69 -6.33 -4.55
C SER A 22 9.92 -5.81 -3.12
N PRO A 23 11.11 -5.29 -2.80
CA PRO A 23 11.37 -4.65 -1.50
C PRO A 23 10.37 -3.54 -1.15
N ALA A 24 9.91 -2.78 -2.14
CA ALA A 24 8.92 -1.72 -1.92
C ALA A 24 7.58 -2.26 -1.42
N VAL A 25 7.15 -3.43 -1.93
CA VAL A 25 5.92 -4.08 -1.47
C VAL A 25 6.08 -4.61 -0.06
N VAL A 26 7.25 -5.17 0.27
CA VAL A 26 7.55 -5.63 1.65
C VAL A 26 7.48 -4.47 2.63
N ALA A 27 8.07 -3.32 2.32
CA ALA A 27 8.02 -2.14 3.18
C ALA A 27 6.58 -1.66 3.46
N ILE A 28 5.70 -1.71 2.44
CA ILE A 28 4.28 -1.36 2.59
C ILE A 28 3.55 -2.42 3.44
N LEU A 29 3.80 -3.71 3.22
CA LEU A 29 3.19 -4.78 4.02
C LEU A 29 3.60 -4.70 5.50
N ASP A 30 4.88 -4.41 5.78
CA ASP A 30 5.38 -4.23 7.15
C ASP A 30 4.74 -3.01 7.83
N LEU A 31 4.56 -1.91 7.09
CA LEU A 31 3.87 -0.71 7.58
C LEU A 31 2.40 -1.00 7.94
N LEU A 32 1.70 -1.75 7.09
CA LEU A 32 0.29 -2.08 7.26
C LEU A 32 0.04 -3.27 8.18
N HIS A 33 1.09 -3.90 8.70
CA HIS A 33 0.95 -5.06 9.59
C HIS A 33 0.09 -4.72 10.81
N GLU A 34 -1.09 -5.33 10.89
CA GLU A 34 -2.10 -5.11 11.95
C GLU A 34 -2.60 -3.66 12.07
N ARG A 35 -2.37 -2.82 11.07
CA ARG A 35 -2.74 -1.39 11.06
C ARG A 35 -3.61 -1.07 9.86
N THR A 36 -4.67 -0.31 10.10
CA THR A 36 -5.40 0.38 9.02
C THR A 36 -4.88 1.81 8.96
N LEU A 37 -4.41 2.24 7.80
CA LEU A 37 -3.88 3.59 7.57
C LEU A 37 -4.60 4.23 6.39
N GLY A 38 -4.87 5.52 6.51
CA GLY A 38 -5.25 6.36 5.39
C GLY A 38 -4.05 6.62 4.47
N ILE A 39 -4.34 6.98 3.21
CA ILE A 39 -3.29 7.24 2.20
C ILE A 39 -2.27 8.29 2.66
N GLY A 40 -2.71 9.34 3.36
CA GLY A 40 -1.83 10.37 3.91
C GLY A 40 -0.84 9.81 4.94
N GLU A 41 -1.30 8.97 5.86
CA GLU A 41 -0.45 8.34 6.88
C GLU A 41 0.55 7.37 6.25
N VAL A 42 0.15 6.66 5.20
CA VAL A 42 1.06 5.80 4.43
C VAL A 42 2.15 6.64 3.77
N CYS A 43 1.78 7.75 3.11
CA CYS A 43 2.75 8.64 2.45
C CYS A 43 3.71 9.28 3.45
N GLU A 44 3.22 9.76 4.59
CA GLU A 44 4.04 10.32 5.67
C GLU A 44 5.07 9.32 6.18
N HIS A 45 4.66 8.07 6.41
CA HIS A 45 5.57 7.04 6.87
C HIS A 45 6.63 6.68 5.83
N LEU A 46 6.24 6.53 4.56
CA LEU A 46 7.16 6.22 3.48
C LEU A 46 8.16 7.37 3.27
N ALA A 47 7.71 8.64 3.30
CA ALA A 47 8.59 9.80 3.18
C ALA A 47 9.58 9.94 4.36
N ALA A 48 9.20 9.48 5.56
CA ALA A 48 10.07 9.51 6.72
C ALA A 48 11.16 8.42 6.70
N THR A 49 10.94 7.33 5.96
CA THR A 49 11.79 6.13 5.96
C THR A 49 12.54 5.91 4.65
N HIS A 50 12.07 6.52 3.56
CA HIS A 50 12.60 6.39 2.21
C HIS A 50 12.82 7.77 1.60
N ASP A 51 13.84 7.89 0.76
CA ASP A 51 14.10 9.09 -0.02
C ASP A 51 13.14 9.13 -1.23
N LEU A 52 11.98 9.75 -1.05
CA LEU A 52 10.96 9.86 -2.09
C LEU A 52 11.17 11.14 -2.90
N ASP A 53 11.50 10.98 -4.17
CA ASP A 53 11.55 12.08 -5.13
C ASP A 53 10.13 12.49 -5.56
N GLY A 54 9.77 13.76 -5.42
CA GLY A 54 8.50 14.29 -5.95
C GLY A 54 7.84 15.35 -5.06
N SER A 55 6.67 15.83 -5.50
CA SER A 55 5.79 16.67 -4.69
C SER A 55 4.75 15.81 -3.96
N GLY A 56 4.15 16.33 -2.87
CA GLY A 56 3.24 15.55 -2.01
C GLY A 56 2.08 14.89 -2.75
N ASP A 57 1.45 15.60 -3.71
CA ASP A 57 0.32 15.07 -4.49
C ASP A 57 0.77 14.00 -5.50
N ASP A 58 1.94 14.16 -6.12
CA ASP A 58 2.49 13.18 -7.06
C ASP A 58 2.85 11.87 -6.35
N VAL A 59 3.47 11.98 -5.17
CA VAL A 59 3.81 10.83 -4.32
C VAL A 59 2.55 10.10 -3.90
N ALA A 60 1.51 10.81 -3.45
CA ALA A 60 0.26 10.20 -3.04
C ALA A 60 -0.40 9.41 -4.18
N ALA A 61 -0.44 9.96 -5.39
CA ALA A 61 -1.00 9.27 -6.55
C ALA A 61 -0.23 7.98 -6.91
N VAL A 62 1.10 7.99 -6.82
CA VAL A 62 1.93 6.80 -7.07
C VAL A 62 1.72 5.75 -5.99
N VAL A 63 1.65 6.15 -4.72
CA VAL A 63 1.40 5.24 -3.59
C VAL A 63 -0.01 4.65 -3.68
N GLU A 64 -1.01 5.44 -4.03
CA GLU A 64 -2.39 4.98 -4.22
C GLU A 64 -2.46 3.94 -5.36
N ALA A 65 -1.86 4.23 -6.51
CA ALA A 65 -1.81 3.28 -7.62
C ALA A 65 -1.14 1.94 -7.22
N ARG A 66 -0.06 1.99 -6.44
CA ARG A 66 0.59 0.77 -5.92
C ARG A 66 -0.31 0.00 -4.95
N LEU A 67 -1.02 0.68 -4.07
CA LEU A 67 -1.96 0.03 -3.15
C LEU A 67 -3.13 -0.60 -3.91
N GLU A 68 -3.58 0.02 -5.00
CA GLU A 68 -4.59 -0.57 -5.90
C GLU A 68 -4.08 -1.83 -6.60
N GLU A 69 -2.84 -1.82 -7.11
CA GLU A 69 -2.20 -3.02 -7.66
C GLU A 69 -2.12 -4.14 -6.60
N MET A 70 -1.69 -3.80 -5.38
CA MET A 70 -1.59 -4.76 -4.28
C MET A 70 -2.96 -5.32 -3.89
N ALA A 71 -4.00 -4.48 -3.87
CA ALA A 71 -5.36 -4.93 -3.61
C ALA A 71 -5.89 -5.85 -4.71
N ALA A 72 -5.59 -5.57 -5.98
CA ALA A 72 -5.94 -6.46 -7.10
C ALA A 72 -5.22 -7.83 -7.03
N MET A 73 -4.13 -7.93 -6.27
CA MET A 73 -3.40 -9.17 -5.99
C MET A 73 -3.81 -9.84 -4.67
N ASP A 74 -4.87 -9.36 -4.00
CA ASP A 74 -5.28 -9.80 -2.66
C ASP A 74 -4.18 -9.66 -1.59
N LEU A 75 -3.22 -8.75 -1.76
CA LEU A 75 -2.14 -8.52 -0.78
C LEU A 75 -2.55 -7.56 0.34
N VAL A 76 -3.49 -6.66 0.06
CA VAL A 76 -4.05 -5.68 1.01
C VAL A 76 -5.52 -5.46 0.72
N ASP A 77 -6.28 -5.07 1.74
CA ASP A 77 -7.70 -4.75 1.59
C ASP A 77 -7.93 -3.23 1.57
N ARG A 78 -8.82 -2.78 0.68
CA ARG A 78 -9.39 -1.44 0.76
C ARG A 78 -10.58 -1.44 1.71
N ILE A 79 -10.42 -0.80 2.85
CA ILE A 79 -11.52 -0.54 3.76
C ILE A 79 -12.17 0.78 3.36
N ALA A 80 -13.32 0.72 2.70
CA ALA A 80 -14.14 1.92 2.50
C ALA A 80 -14.65 2.38 3.86
N VAL A 81 -14.14 3.50 4.36
CA VAL A 81 -14.77 4.17 5.51
C VAL A 81 -16.07 4.78 4.98
N ASP A 82 -17.20 4.28 5.47
CA ASP A 82 -18.50 4.83 5.13
C ASP A 82 -18.47 6.34 5.42
N ARG A 83 -18.52 7.17 4.37
CA ARG A 83 -18.59 8.62 4.54
C ARG A 83 -19.98 8.88 5.10
N MET A 84 -20.08 8.95 6.43
CA MET A 84 -21.28 9.38 7.12
C MET A 84 -21.79 10.66 6.42
N PRO A 85 -23.02 10.67 5.90
CA PRO A 85 -23.50 11.77 5.08
C PRO A 85 -23.41 13.05 5.91
N ILE A 86 -22.66 14.03 5.39
CA ILE A 86 -22.67 15.40 5.92
C ILE A 86 -24.11 15.88 5.86
N ASP A 87 -24.77 15.90 7.01
CA ASP A 87 -26.13 16.38 7.16
C ASP A 87 -26.16 17.83 6.67
N ARG A 88 -26.68 18.05 5.45
CA ARG A 88 -26.95 19.39 4.94
C ARG A 88 -28.14 19.91 5.71
N LYS A 89 -27.88 20.60 6.81
CA LYS A 89 -28.90 21.36 7.53
C LYS A 89 -29.55 22.37 6.57
N PRO A 90 -30.89 22.52 6.58
CA PRO A 90 -31.64 23.35 5.63
C PRO A 90 -31.27 24.84 5.67
#